data_AF-A0A7G8E2I2-F1
#
_entry.id   AF-A0A7G8E2I2-F1
#
_cell.length_a   1.000
_cell.length_b   1.000
_cell.length_c   1.000
_cell.angle_alpha   90.00
_cell.angle_beta   90.00
_cell.angle_gamma   90.00
#
_symmetry.space_group_name_H-M   'P 1'
#
loop_
_entity.id
_entity.type
_entity.pdbx_description
1 polymer ?
#
loop_
_entity_poly.entity_id
_entity_poly.type
_entity_poly.pdbx_seq_one_letter_code
_entity_poly.pdbx_strand_id
1 'polypeptide(L)'
;MSGLPWARFHRCAAPAPISMALITSMAAGFGSPQEDPFLLLESTLKAVERILRHASQQPLQRCWIDHPYGEEELTRLEEEVIPAISRCLQRIDEIDRALEQQLEGPREQSLQRQANGGSDGG
;
A
#
# COMPACT_ATOMS: atom_id res chain seq x y z
N MET A 1 39.21 -26.54 2.17
CA MET A 1 38.25 -27.59 1.78
C MET A 1 36.86 -26.98 1.89
N SER A 2 36.40 -26.45 0.78
CA SER A 2 35.19 -25.66 0.65
C SER A 2 34.01 -26.58 0.32
N GLY A 3 32.88 -26.42 0.99
CA GLY A 3 31.66 -27.15 0.66
C GLY A 3 30.52 -26.80 1.61
N LEU A 4 29.80 -25.72 1.32
CA LEU A 4 28.58 -25.33 2.04
C LEU A 4 27.40 -26.22 1.62
N PRO A 5 26.59 -26.75 2.56
CA PRO A 5 25.68 -27.89 2.32
C PRO A 5 24.25 -27.49 1.92
N TRP A 6 24.06 -26.57 0.96
CA TRP A 6 22.71 -26.10 0.57
C TRP A 6 22.16 -26.74 -0.72
N ALA A 7 22.87 -27.66 -1.35
CA ALA A 7 22.39 -28.36 -2.53
C ALA A 7 21.53 -29.59 -2.16
N ARG A 8 20.28 -29.35 -1.74
CA ARG A 8 19.23 -30.39 -1.84
C ARG A 8 18.01 -29.81 -2.54
N PHE A 9 18.10 -29.78 -3.86
CA PHE A 9 16.98 -29.54 -4.77
C PHE A 9 15.88 -30.57 -4.49
N HIS A 10 14.84 -30.16 -3.76
CA HIS A 10 13.58 -30.86 -3.78
C HIS A 10 12.87 -30.49 -5.07
N ARG A 11 12.87 -31.46 -5.98
CA ARG A 11 11.98 -31.60 -7.14
C ARG A 11 10.62 -30.98 -6.81
N CYS A 12 10.28 -29.86 -7.47
CA CYS A 12 8.99 -29.22 -7.28
C CYS A 12 7.88 -30.24 -7.62
N ALA A 13 7.03 -30.55 -6.65
CA ALA A 13 5.66 -30.89 -6.98
C ALA A 13 5.11 -29.68 -7.76
N ALA A 14 4.54 -29.92 -8.94
CA ALA A 14 3.99 -28.88 -9.78
C ALA A 14 3.11 -27.94 -8.93
N PRO A 15 3.34 -26.60 -8.96
CA PRO A 15 2.44 -25.71 -8.27
C PRO A 15 1.07 -25.87 -8.94
N ALA A 16 0.08 -26.33 -8.17
CA ALA A 16 -1.31 -26.11 -8.55
C ALA A 16 -1.45 -24.62 -8.88
N PRO A 17 -2.12 -24.25 -9.98
CA PRO A 17 -2.22 -22.84 -10.36
C PRO A 17 -2.85 -22.10 -9.18
N ILE A 18 -2.04 -21.27 -8.51
CA ILE A 18 -2.54 -20.31 -7.54
C ILE A 18 -3.38 -19.35 -8.39
N SER A 19 -4.69 -19.60 -8.39
CA SER A 19 -5.64 -18.79 -9.14
C SER A 19 -5.46 -17.34 -8.70
N MET A 20 -5.11 -16.46 -9.66
CA MET A 20 -5.02 -15.00 -9.47
C MET A 20 -6.28 -14.39 -8.82
N ALA A 21 -7.39 -15.13 -8.79
CA ALA A 21 -8.61 -14.75 -8.08
C ALA A 21 -8.45 -14.60 -6.56
N LEU A 22 -7.47 -15.27 -5.92
CA LEU A 22 -7.37 -15.27 -4.46
C LEU A 22 -6.74 -13.98 -3.90
N ILE A 23 -5.94 -13.27 -4.70
CA ILE A 23 -5.43 -11.95 -4.34
C ILE A 23 -6.51 -10.89 -4.59
N THR A 24 -7.34 -11.07 -5.62
CA THR A 24 -8.48 -10.20 -5.95
C THR A 24 -9.58 -10.23 -4.88
N SER A 25 -9.78 -11.37 -4.18
CA SER A 25 -10.89 -11.52 -3.23
C SER A 25 -10.75 -10.71 -1.94
N MET A 26 -9.56 -10.23 -1.58
CA MET A 26 -9.37 -9.38 -0.38
C MET A 26 -9.59 -7.89 -0.67
N ALA A 27 -9.79 -7.52 -1.94
CA ALA A 27 -10.05 -6.16 -2.39
C ALA A 27 -11.55 -5.86 -2.57
N ALA A 28 -12.46 -6.77 -2.21
CA ALA A 28 -13.91 -6.64 -2.48
C ALA A 28 -14.63 -5.50 -1.72
N GLY A 29 -13.91 -4.63 -1.00
CA GLY A 29 -14.47 -3.46 -0.32
C GLY A 29 -13.69 -2.15 -0.54
N PHE A 30 -12.60 -2.18 -1.31
CA PHE A 30 -11.79 -1.00 -1.63
C PHE A 30 -11.65 -0.93 -3.15
N GLY A 31 -11.74 0.28 -3.72
CA GLY A 31 -11.64 0.49 -5.18
C GLY A 31 -10.47 -0.29 -5.78
N SER A 32 -10.63 -0.77 -7.00
CA SER A 32 -9.55 -1.52 -7.65
C SER A 32 -8.27 -0.66 -7.65
N PRO A 33 -7.07 -1.24 -7.50
CA PRO A 33 -5.82 -0.47 -7.61
C PRO A 33 -5.67 0.28 -8.94
N GLN A 34 -6.48 -0.09 -9.96
CA GLN A 34 -6.63 0.62 -11.22
C GLN A 34 -7.39 1.95 -11.10
N GLU A 35 -8.25 2.09 -10.09
CA GLU A 35 -9.12 3.24 -9.86
C GLU A 35 -8.52 4.24 -8.86
N ASP A 36 -7.67 3.79 -7.93
CA ASP A 36 -6.98 4.66 -6.97
C ASP A 36 -5.49 4.30 -6.79
N PRO A 37 -4.56 5.14 -7.29
CA PRO A 37 -3.13 4.90 -7.14
C PRO A 37 -2.63 4.98 -5.68
N PHE A 38 -3.36 5.65 -4.79
CA PHE A 38 -2.97 5.78 -3.38
C PHE A 38 -3.28 4.52 -2.58
N LEU A 39 -4.40 3.84 -2.90
CA LEU A 39 -4.68 2.50 -2.37
C LEU A 39 -3.60 1.48 -2.76
N LEU A 40 -2.99 1.63 -3.94
CA LEU A 40 -1.85 0.82 -4.34
C LEU A 40 -0.62 1.10 -3.46
N LEU A 41 -0.33 2.37 -3.13
CA LEU A 41 0.76 2.73 -2.23
C LEU A 41 0.56 2.15 -0.82
N GLU A 42 -0.65 2.28 -0.26
CA GLU A 42 -0.97 1.73 1.06
C GLU A 42 -0.85 0.20 1.09
N SER A 43 -1.39 -0.48 0.09
CA SER A 43 -1.31 -1.94 0.00
C SER A 43 0.13 -2.42 -0.19
N THR A 44 0.93 -1.65 -0.94
CA THR A 44 2.37 -1.90 -1.07
C THR A 44 3.09 -1.75 0.27
N LEU A 45 2.82 -0.68 1.03
CA LEU A 45 3.40 -0.48 2.36
C LEU A 45 3.08 -1.68 3.29
N LYS A 46 1.80 -2.06 3.38
CA LYS A 46 1.34 -3.20 4.18
C LYS A 46 1.98 -4.51 3.74
N ALA A 47 2.19 -4.69 2.44
CA ALA A 47 2.86 -5.86 1.88
C ALA A 47 4.35 -5.91 2.28
N VAL A 48 5.07 -4.78 2.19
CA VAL A 48 6.48 -4.68 2.59
C VAL A 48 6.65 -4.94 4.09
N GLU A 49 5.82 -4.35 4.94
CA GLU A 49 5.84 -4.64 6.39
C GLU A 49 5.59 -6.11 6.71
N ARG A 50 4.68 -6.75 5.97
CA ARG A 50 4.42 -8.19 6.10
C ARG A 50 5.63 -9.01 5.69
N ILE A 51 6.31 -8.65 4.60
CA ILE A 51 7.56 -9.28 4.15
C ILE A 51 8.61 -9.19 5.26
N LEU A 52 8.87 -7.99 5.81
CA LEU A 52 9.88 -7.82 6.88
C LEU A 52 9.54 -8.64 8.13
N ARG A 53 8.27 -8.69 8.53
CA ARG A 53 7.84 -9.54 9.66
C ARG A 53 8.11 -11.03 9.41
N HIS A 54 7.81 -11.54 8.22
CA HIS A 54 8.00 -12.96 7.91
C HIS A 54 9.46 -13.35 7.64
N ALA A 55 10.28 -12.42 7.16
CA ALA A 55 11.72 -12.64 6.93
C ALA A 55 12.45 -13.05 8.22
N SER A 56 12.00 -12.56 9.38
CA SER A 56 12.52 -12.96 10.70
C SER A 56 12.26 -14.43 11.07
N GLN A 57 11.35 -15.09 10.35
CA GLN A 57 10.93 -16.45 10.64
C GLN A 57 11.41 -17.45 9.57
N GLN A 58 11.40 -17.06 8.28
CA GLN A 58 11.81 -17.92 7.16
C GLN A 58 12.25 -17.11 5.93
N PRO A 59 13.14 -17.64 5.08
CA PRO A 59 13.49 -17.02 3.81
C PRO A 59 12.27 -16.94 2.88
N LEU A 60 11.85 -15.73 2.53
CA LEU A 60 10.71 -15.48 1.64
C LEU A 60 11.05 -15.81 0.19
N GLN A 61 10.40 -16.83 -0.35
CA GLN A 61 10.50 -17.24 -1.75
C GLN A 61 9.79 -16.22 -2.66
N ARG A 62 10.42 -15.88 -3.78
CA ARG A 62 9.88 -14.97 -4.78
C ARG A 62 9.15 -15.77 -5.88
N CYS A 63 8.13 -15.17 -6.47
CA CYS A 63 7.38 -15.78 -7.58
C CYS A 63 8.09 -15.63 -8.95
N TRP A 64 9.11 -14.77 -9.04
CA TRP A 64 9.69 -14.31 -10.31
C TRP A 64 11.22 -14.33 -10.35
N ILE A 65 11.87 -14.74 -9.25
CA ILE A 65 13.34 -14.77 -9.11
C ILE A 65 13.70 -16.03 -8.31
N ASP A 66 14.77 -16.70 -8.69
CA ASP A 66 15.18 -18.00 -8.14
C ASP A 66 15.86 -17.94 -6.76
N HIS A 67 15.94 -16.75 -6.14
CA HIS A 67 16.53 -16.58 -4.80
C HIS A 67 15.59 -15.83 -3.85
N PRO A 68 15.59 -16.19 -2.55
CA PRO A 68 14.85 -15.46 -1.53
C PRO A 68 15.44 -14.06 -1.29
N TYR A 69 14.70 -13.20 -0.58
CA TYR A 69 15.21 -11.91 -0.12
C TYR A 69 16.43 -12.10 0.79
N GLY A 70 17.56 -11.48 0.45
CA GLY A 70 18.77 -11.42 1.27
C GLY A 70 18.74 -10.27 2.29
N GLU A 71 19.69 -10.25 3.23
CA GLU A 71 19.77 -9.21 4.27
C GLU A 71 19.83 -7.80 3.69
N GLU A 72 20.68 -7.57 2.68
CA GLU A 72 20.79 -6.25 2.03
C GLU A 72 19.45 -5.80 1.44
N GLU A 73 18.72 -6.70 0.78
CA GLU A 73 17.42 -6.37 0.18
C GLU A 73 16.37 -6.05 1.26
N LEU A 74 16.39 -6.78 2.39
CA LEU A 74 15.51 -6.52 3.52
C LEU A 74 15.83 -5.17 4.18
N THR A 75 17.11 -4.86 4.38
CA THR A 75 17.57 -3.56 4.88
C THR A 75 17.10 -2.42 3.98
N ARG A 76 17.17 -2.57 2.66
CA ARG A 76 16.69 -1.55 1.71
C ARG A 76 15.18 -1.36 1.78
N LEU A 77 14.42 -2.43 2.01
CA LEU A 77 12.98 -2.31 2.23
C LEU A 77 12.67 -1.50 3.50
N GLU A 78 13.42 -1.73 4.58
CA GLU A 78 13.24 -1.07 5.87
C GLU A 78 13.72 0.40 5.86
N GLU A 79 14.92 0.66 5.34
CA GLU A 79 15.57 1.97 5.42
C GLU A 79 15.22 2.90 4.27
N GLU A 80 14.91 2.37 3.08
CA GLU A 80 14.65 3.19 1.89
C GLU A 80 13.15 3.18 1.53
N VAL A 81 12.55 2.00 1.33
CA VAL A 81 11.22 1.87 0.72
C VAL A 81 10.10 2.27 1.66
N ILE A 82 10.07 1.73 2.89
CA ILE A 82 9.06 2.06 3.89
C ILE A 82 9.01 3.59 4.13
N PRO A 83 10.14 4.28 4.44
CA PRO A 83 10.12 5.71 4.69
C PRO A 83 9.73 6.55 3.47
N ALA A 84 10.02 6.09 2.25
CA ALA A 84 9.59 6.77 1.04
C ALA A 84 8.08 6.71 0.85
N ILE A 85 7.48 5.53 1.02
CA ILE A 85 6.02 5.35 0.86
C ILE A 85 5.28 6.08 1.98
N SER A 86 5.72 5.97 3.24
CA SER A 86 5.09 6.68 4.36
C SER A 86 5.10 8.20 4.19
N ARG A 87 6.21 8.78 3.73
CA ARG A 87 6.28 10.23 3.44
C ARG A 87 5.34 10.64 2.30
N CYS A 88 5.19 9.78 1.29
CA CYS A 88 4.27 10.05 0.20
C CYS A 88 2.82 10.11 0.69
N LEU A 89 2.39 9.10 1.48
CA LEU A 89 1.06 9.04 2.09
C LEU A 89 0.80 10.25 3.00
N GLN A 90 1.74 10.60 3.87
CA GLN A 90 1.59 11.78 4.73
C GLN A 90 1.39 13.06 3.92
N ARG A 91 2.14 13.23 2.82
CA ARG A 91 2.00 14.41 1.97
C ARG A 91 0.65 14.46 1.25
N ILE A 92 0.07 13.31 0.93
CA ILE A 92 -1.28 13.22 0.35
C ILE A 92 -2.31 13.69 1.40
N ASP A 93 -2.22 13.18 2.63
CA ASP A 93 -3.11 13.60 3.73
C ASP A 93 -3.03 15.12 3.99
N GLU A 94 -1.83 15.71 3.92
CA GLU A 94 -1.62 17.15 4.06
C GLU A 94 -2.31 17.94 2.93
N ILE A 95 -2.24 17.45 1.70
CA ILE A 95 -2.89 18.07 0.53
C ILE A 95 -4.41 17.97 0.67
N ASP A 96 -4.93 16.79 1.02
CA ASP A 96 -6.38 16.57 1.17
C ASP A 96 -6.97 17.50 2.24
N ARG A 97 -6.30 17.61 3.39
CA ARG A 97 -6.69 18.56 4.45
C ARG A 97 -6.67 20.01 3.98
N ALA A 98 -5.65 20.40 3.22
CA ALA A 98 -5.56 21.76 2.70
C ALA A 98 -6.67 22.06 1.68
N LEU A 99 -7.06 21.07 0.87
CA LEU A 99 -8.17 21.20 -0.08
C LEU A 99 -9.52 21.27 0.61
N GLU A 100 -9.75 20.46 1.65
CA GLU A 100 -10.96 20.49 2.47
C GLU A 100 -11.18 21.89 3.07
N GLN A 101 -10.14 22.45 3.71
CA GLN A 101 -10.19 23.80 4.30
C GLN A 101 -10.49 24.90 3.27
N GLN A 102 -9.96 24.78 2.04
CA GLN A 102 -10.24 25.74 0.97
C GLN A 102 -11.69 25.65 0.46
N LEU A 103 -12.30 24.47 0.52
CA LEU A 103 -13.67 24.24 0.06
C LEU A 103 -14.72 24.58 1.12
N GLU A 104 -14.37 24.52 2.41
CA GLU A 104 -15.25 24.87 3.52
C GLU A 104 -15.61 26.36 3.54
N GLY A 105 -14.65 27.27 3.35
CA GLY A 105 -14.90 28.72 3.37
C GLY A 105 -15.96 29.21 2.36
N PRO A 106 -15.89 28.83 1.08
CA PRO A 106 -16.91 29.16 0.08
C PRO A 106 -18.28 28.53 0.39
N ARG A 107 -18.31 27.30 0.93
CA ARG A 107 -19.55 26.62 1.34
C ARG A 107 -20.23 27.36 2.48
N GLU A 108 -19.49 27.71 3.53
CA GLU A 108 -20.01 28.47 4.66
C GLU A 108 -20.55 29.83 4.23
N GLN A 109 -19.81 30.58 3.40
CA GLN A 109 -20.28 31.86 2.86
C GLN A 109 -21.55 31.72 2.01
N SER A 110 -21.66 30.65 1.22
CA SER A 110 -22.85 30.38 0.41
C SER A 110 -24.07 30.04 1.25
N LEU A 111 -23.88 29.26 2.33
CA LEU A 111 -24.92 28.91 3.31
C LEU A 111 -25.35 30.16 4.10
N GLN A 112 -24.41 30.98 4.55
CA GLN A 112 -24.70 32.23 5.26
C GLN A 112 -25.50 33.21 4.39
N ARG A 113 -25.17 33.30 3.10
CA ARG A 113 -25.92 34.13 2.14
C ARG A 113 -27.34 33.60 1.90
N GLN A 114 -27.54 32.28 1.80
CA GLN A 114 -28.88 31.71 1.69
C GLN A 114 -29.70 31.92 2.96
N ALA A 115 -29.08 31.80 4.15
CA ALA A 115 -29.75 32.04 5.42
C ALA A 115 -30.16 33.51 5.61
N ASN A 116 -29.31 34.47 5.21
CA ASN A 116 -29.63 35.90 5.28
C ASN A 116 -30.57 36.39 4.16
N GLY A 117 -30.66 35.68 3.03
CA GLY A 117 -31.52 36.05 1.91
C GLY A 117 -32.98 35.59 2.01
N GLY A 118 -33.33 34.77 3.01
CA GLY A 118 -34.66 34.19 3.16
C GLY A 118 -35.62 34.95 4.10
N SER A 119 -35.23 36.11 4.64
CA SER A 119 -36.00 36.82 5.68
C SER A 119 -36.81 38.03 5.19
N ASP A 120 -36.89 38.28 3.87
CA ASP A 120 -37.62 39.43 3.34
C ASP A 120 -38.74 38.97 2.38
N GLY A 121 -39.91 38.76 2.95
CA GLY A 121 -41.13 38.36 2.24
C GLY A 121 -42.32 38.41 3.18
N GLY A 122 -42.80 39.63 3.42
CA GLY A 122 -44.05 39.92 4.13
C GLY A 122 -45.30 39.69 3.30
#